data_AF-A0A516PXA3-F1
#
_entry.id   AF-A0A516PXA3-F1
#
_cell.length_a   1.000
_cell.length_b   1.000
_cell.length_c   1.000
_cell.angle_alpha   90.00
_cell.angle_beta   90.00
_cell.angle_gamma   90.00
#
_symmetry.space_group_name_H-M   'P 1'
#
loop_
_entity.id
_entity.type
_entity.pdbx_description
1 polymer ?
#
loop_
_entity_poly.entity_id
_entity_poly.type
_entity_poly.pdbx_seq_one_letter_code
_entity_poly.pdbx_strand_id
1 'polypeptide(L)'
;MSTSNPQRVPRTRVNAGRMTHDHDSELVVFMIGMTINKWWRPDKWLPAFAAMPKMLAELSRDPESGLLGYRLIFDPRGPWLVQYWTSLDKLYDYAGRPDAEHRPAWSAFNRRTRDGNGAVGVWHETYPVSRAESIYVHTPPLGLAKATGIRPVTGRTNSARQRMASRPS
;
A
#
# COMPACT_ATOMS: atom_id res chain seq x y z
N MET A 1 -16.76 33.39 13.73
CA MET A 1 -17.00 31.98 13.37
C MET A 1 -15.66 31.38 12.97
N SER A 2 -15.06 30.59 13.86
CA SER A 2 -13.71 30.05 13.68
C SER A 2 -13.80 28.69 13.00
N THR A 3 -13.39 28.61 11.74
CA THR A 3 -13.24 27.35 11.01
C THR A 3 -12.04 26.61 11.58
N SER A 4 -12.31 25.63 12.45
CA SER A 4 -11.28 24.74 12.99
C SER A 4 -10.67 23.93 11.84
N ASN A 5 -9.43 24.23 11.52
CA ASN A 5 -8.55 23.41 10.67
C ASN A 5 -8.54 21.98 11.23
N PRO A 6 -8.96 20.93 10.49
CA PRO A 6 -8.87 19.56 10.96
C PRO A 6 -7.39 19.25 11.20
N GLN A 7 -7.00 19.20 12.47
CA GLN A 7 -5.62 18.98 12.85
C GLN A 7 -5.13 17.68 12.21
N ARG A 8 -4.16 17.78 11.30
CA ARG A 8 -3.39 16.63 10.82
C ARG A 8 -2.80 15.92 12.03
N VAL A 9 -3.42 14.82 12.44
CA VAL A 9 -2.93 14.00 13.53
C VAL A 9 -1.52 13.51 13.17
N PRO A 10 -0.51 13.70 14.04
CA PRO A 10 0.85 13.24 13.77
C PRO A 10 0.86 11.74 13.47
N ARG A 11 1.49 11.35 12.36
CA ARG A 11 1.50 9.98 11.78
C ARG A 11 2.03 8.87 12.71
N THR A 12 2.55 9.21 13.89
CA THR A 12 3.20 8.29 14.83
C THR A 12 2.55 8.23 16.22
N ARG A 13 1.64 9.16 16.56
CA ARG A 13 1.03 9.19 17.89
C ARG A 13 -0.11 8.18 17.98
N VAL A 14 -0.16 7.43 19.10
CA VAL A 14 -1.31 6.55 19.42
C VAL A 14 -2.56 7.40 19.58
N ASN A 15 -3.63 7.06 18.85
CA ASN A 15 -4.94 7.66 19.07
C ASN A 15 -5.70 6.80 20.09
N ALA A 16 -5.93 7.35 21.28
CA ALA A 16 -6.67 6.69 22.37
C ALA A 16 -8.19 6.59 22.12
N GLY A 17 -8.68 7.05 20.96
CA GLY A 17 -10.09 6.96 20.57
C GLY A 17 -10.36 5.89 19.51
N ARG A 18 -11.63 5.81 19.10
CA ARG A 18 -12.07 5.06 17.92
C ARG A 18 -11.95 5.96 16.69
N MET A 19 -11.17 5.54 15.71
CA MET A 19 -10.87 6.30 14.51
C MET A 19 -11.21 5.51 13.25
N THR A 20 -11.41 6.21 12.13
CA THR A 20 -11.62 5.63 10.80
C THR A 20 -10.79 6.40 9.76
N HIS A 21 -10.67 5.87 8.54
CA HIS A 21 -9.97 6.57 7.47
C HIS A 21 -10.77 7.79 6.99
N ASP A 22 -10.07 8.73 6.39
CA ASP A 22 -10.64 9.93 5.79
C ASP A 22 -10.33 9.93 4.29
N HIS A 23 -11.16 9.22 3.51
CA HIS A 23 -11.03 9.08 2.06
C HIS A 23 -12.36 8.68 1.44
N ASP A 24 -12.73 9.30 0.34
CA ASP A 24 -14.00 9.06 -0.36
C ASP A 24 -13.84 8.85 -1.87
N SER A 25 -12.63 9.07 -2.38
CA SER A 25 -12.28 9.01 -3.79
C SER A 25 -11.96 7.58 -4.22
N GLU A 26 -11.72 7.40 -5.52
CA GLU A 26 -11.26 6.13 -6.06
C GLU A 26 -10.07 5.58 -5.26
N LEU A 27 -10.08 4.26 -5.09
CA LEU A 27 -9.08 3.54 -4.32
C LEU A 27 -8.80 2.21 -5.00
N VAL A 28 -7.53 1.93 -5.25
CA VAL A 28 -7.06 0.60 -5.61
C VAL A 28 -6.14 0.09 -4.50
N VAL A 29 -6.41 -1.12 -4.02
CA VAL A 29 -5.52 -1.83 -3.12
C VAL A 29 -4.70 -2.81 -3.95
N PHE A 30 -3.38 -2.64 -3.95
CA PHE A 30 -2.46 -3.50 -4.67
C PHE A 30 -1.58 -4.25 -3.67
N MET A 31 -1.67 -5.57 -3.68
CA MET A 31 -0.82 -6.43 -2.88
C MET A 31 0.24 -7.03 -3.77
N ILE A 32 1.50 -6.95 -3.37
CA ILE A 32 2.62 -7.50 -4.13
C ILE A 32 3.65 -8.09 -3.18
N GLY A 33 4.14 -9.28 -3.48
CA GLY A 33 5.08 -9.97 -2.61
C GLY A 33 6.07 -10.83 -3.36
N MET A 34 7.14 -11.15 -2.65
CA MET A 34 8.13 -12.13 -3.06
C MET A 34 7.97 -13.38 -2.18
N THR A 35 8.06 -14.55 -2.80
CA THR A 35 8.11 -15.83 -2.10
C THR A 35 9.54 -16.38 -2.17
N ILE A 36 10.13 -16.70 -1.02
CA ILE A 36 11.48 -17.27 -0.91
C ILE A 36 11.34 -18.78 -0.67
N ASN A 37 11.47 -19.58 -1.73
CA ASN A 37 11.31 -21.03 -1.65
C ASN A 37 12.60 -21.76 -1.28
N LYS A 38 13.76 -21.15 -1.58
CA LYS A 38 15.10 -21.68 -1.26
C LYS A 38 15.92 -20.62 -0.56
N TRP A 39 15.78 -20.55 0.77
CA TRP A 39 16.42 -19.51 1.60
C TRP A 39 17.96 -19.51 1.45
N TRP A 40 18.57 -20.67 1.21
CA TRP A 40 20.02 -20.84 0.98
C TRP A 40 20.51 -20.36 -0.40
N ARG A 41 19.64 -19.77 -1.23
CA ARG A 41 19.99 -19.19 -2.55
C ARG A 41 19.85 -17.66 -2.56
N PRO A 42 20.62 -16.92 -1.73
CA PRO A 42 20.56 -15.46 -1.68
C PRO A 42 20.93 -14.81 -3.02
N ASP A 43 21.75 -15.48 -3.84
CA ASP A 43 22.06 -15.07 -5.21
C ASP A 43 20.80 -14.91 -6.10
N LYS A 44 19.71 -15.61 -5.76
CA LYS A 44 18.44 -15.55 -6.49
C LYS A 44 17.45 -14.56 -5.89
N TRP A 45 17.25 -14.56 -4.57
CA TRP A 45 16.18 -13.76 -3.95
C TRP A 45 16.63 -12.37 -3.48
N LEU A 46 17.89 -12.19 -3.08
CA LEU A 46 18.37 -10.91 -2.53
C LEU A 46 18.31 -9.75 -3.54
N PRO A 47 18.62 -9.93 -4.84
CA PRO A 47 18.48 -8.86 -5.82
C PRO A 47 17.02 -8.40 -6.01
N ALA A 48 16.07 -9.33 -5.99
CA ALA A 48 14.64 -9.02 -6.09
C ALA A 48 14.16 -8.25 -4.86
N PHE A 49 14.60 -8.67 -3.67
CA PHE A 49 14.35 -7.98 -2.41
C PHE A 49 14.85 -6.53 -2.43
N ALA A 50 16.06 -6.30 -2.95
CA ALA A 50 16.69 -4.98 -3.00
C ALA A 50 16.07 -4.02 -4.06
N ALA A 51 15.30 -4.53 -5.02
CA ALA A 51 14.68 -3.71 -6.06
C ALA A 51 13.45 -2.95 -5.56
N MET A 52 12.67 -3.55 -4.66
CA MET A 52 11.39 -2.96 -4.20
C MET A 52 11.52 -1.62 -3.46
N PRO A 53 12.50 -1.42 -2.56
CA PRO A 53 12.70 -0.12 -1.92
C PRO A 53 12.97 1.02 -2.91
N LYS A 54 13.65 0.74 -4.04
CA LYS A 54 13.95 1.75 -5.07
C LYS A 54 12.67 2.21 -5.76
N MET A 55 11.84 1.26 -6.21
CA MET A 55 10.52 1.54 -6.78
C MET A 55 9.63 2.35 -5.83
N LEU A 56 9.55 1.95 -4.56
CA LEU A 56 8.75 2.69 -3.57
C LEU A 56 9.31 4.10 -3.33
N ALA A 57 10.63 4.28 -3.37
CA ALA A 57 11.25 5.60 -3.20
C ALA A 57 11.06 6.50 -4.43
N GLU A 58 11.01 5.94 -5.64
CA GLU A 58 10.63 6.66 -6.85
C GLU A 58 9.18 7.14 -6.75
N LEU A 59 8.24 6.22 -6.50
CA LEU A 59 6.82 6.54 -6.33
C LEU A 59 6.56 7.57 -5.23
N SER A 60 7.24 7.44 -4.09
CA SER A 60 7.03 8.35 -2.96
C SER A 60 7.58 9.76 -3.18
N ARG A 61 8.49 9.94 -4.15
CA ARG A 61 9.05 11.26 -4.50
C ARG A 61 8.21 11.99 -5.54
N ASP A 62 7.41 11.26 -6.30
CA ASP A 62 6.51 11.80 -7.31
C ASP A 62 5.08 11.91 -6.74
N PRO A 63 4.61 13.12 -6.37
CA PRO A 63 3.24 13.32 -5.87
C PRO A 63 2.17 12.93 -6.89
N GLU A 64 2.51 12.94 -8.18
CA GLU A 64 1.62 12.59 -9.28
C GLU A 64 1.67 11.11 -9.65
N SER A 65 2.48 10.30 -8.94
CA SER A 65 2.57 8.86 -9.21
C SER A 65 1.25 8.11 -8.99
N GLY A 66 0.37 8.66 -8.13
CA GLY A 66 -0.88 8.01 -7.72
C GLY A 66 -0.73 7.06 -6.54
N LEU A 67 0.48 6.87 -5.98
CA LEU A 67 0.68 6.10 -4.76
C LEU A 67 0.28 6.93 -3.53
N LEU A 68 -0.79 6.53 -2.84
CA LEU A 68 -1.25 7.14 -1.60
C LEU A 68 -0.39 6.71 -0.40
N GLY A 69 0.13 5.48 -0.46
CA GLY A 69 1.03 4.95 0.55
C GLY A 69 1.12 3.44 0.51
N TYR A 70 1.97 2.90 1.37
CA TYR A 70 2.22 1.46 1.44
C TYR A 70 2.53 0.98 2.86
N ARG A 71 2.41 -0.33 3.06
CA ARG A 71 2.81 -1.04 4.27
C ARG A 71 3.61 -2.27 3.90
N LEU A 72 4.85 -2.35 4.39
CA LEU A 72 5.68 -3.55 4.32
C LEU A 72 5.28 -4.53 5.43
N ILE A 73 5.17 -5.80 5.05
CA ILE A 73 4.82 -6.92 5.92
C ILE A 73 5.87 -8.01 5.71
N PHE A 74 6.39 -8.54 6.81
CA PHE A 74 7.29 -9.69 6.78
C PHE A 74 6.46 -10.94 7.10
N ASP A 75 6.36 -11.85 6.13
CA ASP A 75 5.72 -13.16 6.27
C ASP A 75 6.79 -14.26 6.24
N PRO A 76 6.58 -15.43 6.89
CA PRO A 76 7.52 -16.55 6.82
C PRO A 76 7.87 -17.00 5.41
N ARG A 77 6.97 -16.80 4.44
CA ARG A 77 7.23 -17.13 3.03
C ARG A 77 7.97 -16.02 2.28
N GLY A 78 8.08 -14.83 2.86
CA GLY A 78 8.78 -13.69 2.28
C GLY A 78 8.07 -12.36 2.52
N PRO A 79 8.75 -11.24 2.27
CA PRO A 79 8.18 -9.91 2.44
C PRO A 79 7.15 -9.61 1.35
N TRP A 80 6.11 -8.88 1.73
CA TRP A 80 5.10 -8.36 0.82
C TRP A 80 4.59 -7.00 1.24
N LEU A 81 3.91 -6.32 0.33
CA LEU A 81 3.43 -4.95 0.47
C LEU A 81 1.93 -4.91 0.28
N VAL A 82 1.26 -4.08 1.08
CA VAL A 82 -0.04 -3.49 0.73
C VAL A 82 0.25 -2.08 0.23
N GLN A 83 -0.21 -1.75 -0.98
CA GLN A 83 -0.13 -0.41 -1.56
C GLN A 83 -1.54 0.13 -1.79
N TYR A 84 -1.71 1.44 -1.59
CA TYR A 84 -2.95 2.15 -1.82
C TYR A 84 -2.72 3.14 -2.95
N TRP A 85 -3.59 3.12 -3.96
CA TRP A 85 -3.45 3.89 -5.18
C TRP A 85 -4.71 4.70 -5.46
N THR A 86 -4.55 5.85 -6.11
CA THR A 86 -5.66 6.74 -6.47
C THR A 86 -6.52 6.19 -7.61
N SER A 87 -5.95 5.39 -8.52
CA SER A 87 -6.69 4.77 -9.62
C SER A 87 -5.95 3.57 -10.20
N LEU A 88 -6.69 2.74 -10.94
CA LEU A 88 -6.11 1.59 -11.65
C LEU A 88 -5.18 2.04 -12.78
N ASP A 89 -5.57 3.11 -13.48
CA ASP A 89 -4.80 3.67 -14.59
C ASP A 89 -3.41 4.13 -14.11
N LYS A 90 -3.32 4.88 -13.00
CA LYS A 90 -2.01 5.32 -12.48
C LYS A 90 -1.12 4.16 -12.06
N LEU A 91 -1.70 3.08 -11.51
CA LEU A 91 -0.95 1.86 -11.18
C LEU A 91 -0.39 1.19 -12.45
N TYR A 92 -1.20 1.07 -13.50
CA TYR A 92 -0.78 0.44 -14.76
C TYR A 92 0.19 1.30 -15.56
N ASP A 93 -0.01 2.62 -15.58
CA ASP A 93 0.91 3.57 -16.18
C ASP A 93 2.30 3.43 -15.58
N TYR A 94 2.40 3.36 -14.24
CA TYR A 94 3.67 3.13 -13.58
C TYR A 94 4.28 1.77 -13.93
N ALA A 95 3.47 0.69 -13.92
CA ALA A 95 3.96 -0.65 -14.26
C ALA A 95 4.49 -0.74 -15.70
N GLY A 96 3.87 0.00 -16.62
CA GLY A 96 4.22 0.03 -18.04
C GLY A 96 5.35 1.02 -18.40
N ARG A 97 5.62 2.01 -17.55
CA ARG A 97 6.47 3.17 -17.87
C ARG A 97 7.91 2.77 -18.24
N PRO A 98 8.43 3.14 -19.43
CA PRO A 98 9.77 2.75 -19.91
C PRO A 98 10.93 3.12 -18.98
N ASP A 99 10.84 4.29 -18.36
CA ASP A 99 11.86 4.94 -17.54
C ASP A 99 11.69 4.73 -16.03
N ALA A 100 10.59 4.09 -15.59
CA ALA A 100 10.38 3.77 -14.18
C ALA A 100 11.23 2.57 -13.74
N GLU A 101 11.55 2.52 -12.44
CA GLU A 101 12.35 1.46 -11.80
C GLU A 101 11.71 0.06 -11.95
N HIS A 102 10.39 -0.02 -12.20
CA HIS A 102 9.66 -1.28 -12.34
C HIS A 102 10.17 -2.16 -13.48
N ARG A 103 10.30 -1.62 -14.69
CA ARG A 103 10.71 -2.41 -15.87
C ARG A 103 12.11 -3.03 -15.77
N PRO A 104 13.18 -2.28 -15.41
CA PRO A 104 14.51 -2.87 -15.26
C PRO A 104 14.51 -3.90 -14.13
N ALA A 105 13.82 -3.65 -13.01
CA ALA A 105 13.68 -4.63 -11.93
C ALA A 105 13.02 -5.93 -12.42
N TRP A 106 11.91 -5.83 -13.15
CA TRP A 106 11.19 -6.99 -13.71
C TRP A 106 12.02 -7.76 -14.73
N SER A 107 12.70 -7.07 -15.65
CA SER A 107 13.62 -7.69 -16.61
C SER A 107 14.75 -8.45 -15.90
N ALA A 108 15.32 -7.85 -14.86
CA ALA A 108 16.39 -8.44 -14.09
C ALA A 108 15.92 -9.64 -13.25
N PHE A 109 14.69 -9.61 -12.74
CA PHE A 109 14.05 -10.75 -12.09
C PHE A 109 13.86 -11.91 -13.07
N ASN A 110 13.20 -11.68 -14.21
CA ASN A 110 12.91 -12.70 -15.23
C ASN A 110 14.19 -13.40 -15.72
N ARG A 111 15.27 -12.63 -15.91
CA ARG A 111 16.57 -13.20 -16.32
C ARG A 111 17.14 -14.16 -15.29
N ARG A 112 16.96 -13.88 -13.99
CA ARG A 112 17.50 -14.70 -12.89
C ARG A 112 16.70 -15.96 -12.63
N THR A 113 15.40 -15.92 -12.89
CA THR A 113 14.46 -17.04 -12.68
C THR A 113 14.27 -17.91 -13.92
N ARG A 114 14.88 -17.54 -15.05
CA ARG A 114 14.80 -18.27 -16.33
C ARG A 114 15.29 -19.72 -16.25
N ASP A 115 16.18 -20.05 -15.32
CA ASP A 115 16.64 -21.43 -15.11
C ASP A 115 15.58 -22.36 -14.51
N GLY A 116 14.39 -21.83 -14.16
CA GLY A 116 13.26 -22.61 -13.68
C GLY A 116 13.49 -23.25 -12.31
N ASN A 117 14.55 -22.87 -11.58
CA ASN A 117 14.93 -23.55 -10.34
C ASN A 117 13.96 -23.30 -9.16
N GLY A 118 13.01 -22.38 -9.33
CA GLY A 118 11.96 -22.05 -8.37
C GLY A 118 12.44 -21.45 -7.06
N ALA A 119 13.67 -20.95 -6.94
CA ALA A 119 14.24 -20.44 -5.69
C ALA A 119 13.51 -19.21 -5.14
N VAL A 120 12.96 -18.39 -6.03
CA VAL A 120 12.22 -17.16 -5.72
C VAL A 120 11.01 -17.04 -6.64
N GLY A 121 9.89 -16.59 -6.09
CA GLY A 121 8.68 -16.23 -6.83
C GLY A 121 8.27 -14.79 -6.54
N VAL A 122 7.44 -14.23 -7.41
CA VAL A 122 6.75 -12.95 -7.20
C VAL A 122 5.27 -13.17 -7.48
N TRP A 123 4.42 -12.55 -6.68
CA TRP A 123 2.98 -12.59 -6.84
C TRP A 123 2.41 -11.19 -6.63
N HIS A 124 1.25 -10.93 -7.21
CA HIS A 124 0.50 -9.72 -6.93
C HIS A 124 -1.01 -9.94 -7.07
N GLU A 125 -1.78 -9.12 -6.37
CA GLU A 125 -3.24 -9.07 -6.41
C GLU A 125 -3.67 -7.60 -6.51
N THR A 126 -4.63 -7.30 -7.39
CA THR A 126 -5.11 -5.94 -7.61
C THR A 126 -6.60 -5.86 -7.33
N TYR A 127 -6.99 -4.95 -6.45
CA TYR A 127 -8.36 -4.78 -5.99
C TYR A 127 -8.83 -3.34 -6.24
N PRO A 128 -9.56 -3.08 -7.34
CA PRO A 128 -10.34 -1.86 -7.46
C PRO A 128 -11.44 -1.86 -6.40
N VAL A 129 -11.42 -0.87 -5.51
CA VAL A 129 -12.32 -0.80 -4.36
C VAL A 129 -13.39 0.24 -4.62
N SER A 130 -14.65 -0.19 -4.70
CA SER A 130 -15.79 0.73 -4.84
C SER A 130 -16.05 1.50 -3.55
N ARG A 131 -15.87 0.85 -2.39
CA ARG A 131 -15.98 1.43 -1.05
C ARG A 131 -15.12 0.67 -0.05
N ALA A 132 -14.53 1.40 0.90
CA ALA A 132 -13.76 0.82 1.99
C ALA A 132 -14.40 1.16 3.34
N GLU A 133 -14.18 0.30 4.33
CA GLU A 133 -14.48 0.58 5.73
C GLU A 133 -13.27 0.24 6.59
N SER A 134 -12.98 1.08 7.58
CA SER A 134 -11.90 0.80 8.53
C SER A 134 -12.24 1.29 9.93
N ILE A 135 -11.67 0.63 10.93
CA ILE A 135 -11.72 1.02 12.33
C ILE A 135 -10.33 0.86 12.95
N TYR A 136 -9.94 1.84 13.76
CA TYR A 136 -8.68 1.86 14.49
C TYR A 136 -8.99 2.21 15.94
N VAL A 137 -8.53 1.40 16.89
CA VAL A 137 -8.79 1.60 18.32
C VAL A 137 -7.46 1.50 19.06
N HIS A 138 -7.11 2.56 19.79
CA HIS A 138 -5.90 2.60 20.63
C HIS A 138 -4.61 2.26 19.87
N THR A 139 -4.49 2.76 18.64
CA THR A 139 -3.38 2.45 17.74
C THR A 139 -2.88 3.71 17.01
N PRO A 140 -1.59 3.79 16.63
CA PRO A 140 -1.13 4.79 15.68
C PRO A 140 -1.81 4.64 14.31
N PRO A 141 -1.82 5.67 13.44
CA PRO A 141 -2.32 5.50 12.07
C PRO A 141 -1.57 4.39 11.32
N LEU A 142 -2.31 3.44 10.76
CA LEU A 142 -1.78 2.34 9.96
C LEU A 142 -2.69 2.01 8.77
N GLY A 143 -2.16 1.28 7.79
CA GLY A 143 -2.92 0.87 6.61
C GLY A 143 -3.54 2.05 5.88
N LEU A 144 -4.82 1.92 5.50
CA LEU A 144 -5.56 2.91 4.73
C LEU A 144 -5.53 4.31 5.37
N ALA A 145 -5.81 4.44 6.68
CA ALA A 145 -5.80 5.75 7.33
C ALA A 145 -4.44 6.45 7.37
N LYS A 146 -3.34 5.70 7.30
CA LYS A 146 -2.00 6.30 7.16
C LYS A 146 -1.77 6.84 5.75
N ALA A 147 -2.31 6.15 4.75
CA ALA A 147 -2.21 6.50 3.34
C ALA A 147 -3.11 7.70 2.99
N THR A 148 -4.33 7.75 3.51
CA THR A 148 -5.34 8.72 3.06
C THR A 148 -5.70 9.79 4.08
N GLY A 149 -5.58 9.49 5.37
CA GLY A 149 -6.02 10.39 6.46
C GLY A 149 -6.81 9.64 7.52
N ILE A 150 -6.94 10.24 8.71
CA ILE A 150 -7.59 9.63 9.86
C ILE A 150 -8.52 10.62 10.53
N ARG A 151 -9.73 10.17 10.91
CA ARG A 151 -10.74 10.99 11.59
C ARG A 151 -11.47 10.23 12.71
N PRO A 152 -12.04 10.91 13.72
CA PRO A 152 -12.78 10.26 14.78
C PRO A 152 -14.05 9.54 14.28
N VAL A 153 -14.39 8.44 14.93
CA VAL A 153 -15.71 7.83 14.81
C VAL A 153 -16.74 8.67 15.55
N THR A 154 -17.90 8.91 14.93
CA THR A 154 -19.03 9.66 15.48
C THR A 154 -20.28 8.78 15.53
N GLY A 155 -21.41 9.30 16.03
CA GLY A 155 -22.69 8.58 15.99
C GLY A 155 -23.11 8.15 14.57
N ARG A 156 -22.71 8.90 13.53
CA ARG A 156 -23.00 8.58 12.11
C ARG A 156 -22.06 7.53 11.51
N THR A 157 -20.99 7.17 12.20
CA THR A 157 -19.96 6.22 11.74
C THR A 157 -19.67 5.13 12.78
N ASN A 158 -20.61 4.89 13.70
CA ASN A 158 -20.40 4.02 14.86
C ASN A 158 -20.32 2.53 14.47
N SER A 159 -21.17 2.07 13.56
CA SER A 159 -21.14 0.70 13.02
C SER A 159 -20.37 0.60 11.71
N ALA A 160 -19.91 -0.61 11.37
CA ALA A 160 -19.26 -0.88 10.08
C ALA A 160 -20.19 -0.53 8.89
N ARG A 161 -21.48 -0.91 8.98
CA ARG A 161 -22.48 -0.59 7.96
C ARG A 161 -22.63 0.93 7.78
N GLN A 162 -22.64 1.68 8.87
CA GLN A 162 -22.71 3.15 8.83
C GLN A 162 -21.47 3.75 8.16
N ARG A 163 -20.26 3.27 8.46
CA ARG A 163 -19.02 3.72 7.80
C ARG A 163 -18.99 3.41 6.31
N MET A 164 -19.43 2.21 5.92
CA MET A 164 -19.51 1.82 4.52
C MET A 164 -20.54 2.66 3.74
N ALA A 165 -21.65 3.01 4.39
CA ALA A 165 -22.69 3.85 3.80
C ALA A 165 -22.30 5.33 3.76
N SER A 166 -21.55 5.82 4.76
CA SER A 166 -21.15 7.22 4.84
C SER A 166 -20.22 7.58 3.70
N ARG A 167 -20.57 8.62 2.94
CA ARG A 167 -19.54 9.43 2.28
C ARG A 167 -18.94 10.34 3.36
N PRO A 168 -17.60 10.41 3.49
CA PRO A 168 -16.94 11.52 4.16
C PRO A 168 -17.57 12.84 3.69
N SER A 169 -17.89 13.70 4.65
CA SER A 169 -18.44 15.04 4.43
C SER A 169 -17.31 16.04 4.24
#